data_AF-A0A8T1C342-F1
#
_entry.id   AF-A0A8T1C342-F1
#
_cell.length_a   1.000
_cell.length_b   1.000
_cell.length_c   1.000
_cell.angle_alpha   90.00
_cell.angle_beta   90.00
_cell.angle_gamma   90.00
#
_symmetry.space_group_name_H-M   'P 1'
#
loop_
_entity.id
_entity.type
_entity.pdbx_description
1 polymer ?
#
loop_
_entity_poly.entity_id
_entity_poly.type
_entity_poly.pdbx_seq_one_letter_code
_entity_poly.pdbx_strand_id
1 'polypeptide(L)'
;MQNNYPRLYDDPYGPTEGALRAAGTPLGAFFYFAQPTIWDDIADASNAYFVEKIDERVEGQNNKQVACTLKRPTFKPKEREQILFELRGRTILLAVTCAYS
;
A
#
# COMPACT_ATOMS: atom_id res chain seq x y z
N MET A 1 -42.14 4.76 25.49
CA MET A 1 -42.81 4.35 24.24
C MET A 1 -41.77 3.62 23.40
N GLN A 2 -41.96 2.33 23.15
CA GLN A 2 -41.10 1.58 22.23
C GLN A 2 -41.59 1.91 20.82
N ASN A 3 -40.75 2.57 20.02
CA ASN A 3 -41.03 2.78 18.61
C ASN A 3 -40.94 1.40 17.95
N ASN A 4 -42.09 0.79 17.68
CA ASN A 4 -42.15 -0.46 16.94
C ASN A 4 -41.79 -0.15 15.48
N TYR A 5 -40.59 -0.54 15.06
CA TYR A 5 -40.13 -0.40 13.68
C TYR A 5 -40.29 -1.76 12.98
N PRO A 6 -41.47 -2.09 12.43
CA PRO A 6 -41.80 -3.44 11.93
C PRO A 6 -41.01 -3.88 10.68
N ARG A 7 -40.01 -3.09 10.26
CA ARG A 7 -39.09 -3.40 9.17
C ARG A 7 -37.64 -3.50 9.65
N LEU A 8 -37.40 -3.38 10.95
CA LEU A 8 -36.08 -3.60 11.51
C LEU A 8 -35.83 -5.11 11.61
N TYR A 9 -34.57 -5.48 11.45
CA TYR A 9 -34.12 -6.85 11.64
C TYR A 9 -34.16 -7.16 13.16
N ASP A 10 -35.04 -8.05 13.57
CA ASP A 10 -35.28 -8.42 14.98
C ASP A 10 -34.52 -9.69 15.41
N ASP A 11 -33.79 -10.31 14.49
CA ASP A 11 -32.98 -11.50 14.70
C ASP A 11 -31.67 -11.18 15.45
N PRO A 12 -30.94 -12.21 15.95
CA PRO A 12 -29.67 -12.02 16.62
C PRO A 12 -28.71 -11.18 15.77
N TYR A 13 -28.28 -10.06 16.35
CA TYR A 13 -27.33 -9.13 15.75
C TYR A 13 -26.02 -9.17 16.53
N GLY A 14 -24.91 -8.93 15.83
CA GLY A 14 -23.60 -8.89 16.44
C GLY A 14 -22.52 -9.61 15.63
N PRO A 15 -21.29 -9.64 16.16
CA PRO A 15 -20.18 -10.33 15.51
C PRO A 15 -20.45 -11.83 15.45
N THR A 16 -20.06 -12.45 14.34
CA THR A 16 -20.02 -13.92 14.24
C THR A 16 -19.06 -14.49 15.27
N GLU A 17 -19.21 -15.77 15.62
CA GLU A 17 -18.31 -16.43 16.57
C GLU A 17 -16.84 -16.32 16.12
N GLY A 18 -16.58 -16.40 14.81
CA GLY A 18 -15.25 -16.21 14.23
C GLY A 18 -14.69 -14.81 14.46
N ALA A 19 -15.49 -13.76 14.23
CA ALA A 19 -15.09 -12.38 14.49
C ALA A 19 -14.86 -12.13 15.99
N LEU A 20 -15.72 -12.70 16.84
CA LEU A 20 -15.58 -12.61 18.30
C LEU A 20 -14.28 -13.28 18.78
N ARG A 21 -13.94 -14.45 18.23
CA ARG A 21 -12.70 -15.17 18.54
C ARG A 21 -11.46 -14.38 18.10
N ALA A 22 -11.49 -13.82 16.89
CA ALA A 22 -10.39 -13.02 16.37
C ALA A 22 -10.19 -11.72 17.18
N ALA A 23 -11.29 -11.13 17.68
CA ALA A 23 -11.28 -9.95 18.53
C ALA A 23 -10.65 -10.15 19.92
N GLY A 24 -10.24 -11.38 20.27
CA GLY A 24 -9.43 -11.64 21.47
C GLY A 24 -8.10 -10.87 21.50
N THR A 25 -7.64 -10.37 20.35
CA THR A 25 -6.53 -9.40 20.26
C THR A 25 -6.87 -8.28 19.26
N PRO A 26 -6.35 -7.05 19.45
CA PRO A 26 -6.54 -5.98 18.47
C PRO A 26 -6.07 -6.35 17.06
N LEU A 27 -4.96 -7.09 16.98
CA LEU A 27 -4.38 -7.51 15.70
C LEU A 27 -5.20 -8.64 15.04
N GLY A 28 -5.75 -9.55 15.84
CA GLY A 28 -6.66 -10.59 15.34
C GLY A 28 -7.94 -10.00 14.75
N ALA A 29 -8.53 -8.99 15.41
CA ALA A 29 -9.67 -8.26 14.85
C ALA A 29 -9.32 -7.60 13.50
N PHE A 30 -8.13 -7.00 13.40
CA PHE A 30 -7.67 -6.37 12.16
C PHE A 30 -7.50 -7.40 11.03
N PHE A 31 -6.77 -8.49 11.26
CA PHE A 31 -6.51 -9.51 10.23
C PHE A 31 -7.72 -10.37 9.90
N TYR A 32 -8.76 -10.40 10.75
CA TYR A 32 -10.04 -11.03 10.41
C TYR A 32 -10.66 -10.40 9.14
N PHE A 33 -10.51 -9.08 8.99
CA PHE A 33 -10.97 -8.33 7.81
C PHE A 33 -9.87 -8.14 6.77
N ALA A 34 -8.65 -7.86 7.21
CA ALA A 34 -7.50 -7.64 6.33
C ALA A 34 -6.69 -8.92 6.16
N GLN A 35 -7.28 -9.93 5.52
CA GLN A 35 -6.63 -11.23 5.30
C GLN A 35 -5.35 -11.08 4.47
N PRO A 36 -4.36 -11.99 4.63
CA PRO A 36 -3.09 -11.94 3.89
C PRO A 36 -3.25 -11.77 2.37
N THR A 37 -4.25 -12.41 1.78
CA THR A 37 -4.55 -12.33 0.34
C THR A 37 -4.83 -10.91 -0.13
N ILE A 38 -5.52 -10.10 0.67
CA ILE A 38 -5.79 -8.69 0.34
C ILE A 38 -4.47 -7.90 0.31
N TRP A 39 -3.52 -8.22 1.19
CA TRP A 39 -2.22 -7.56 1.22
C TRP A 39 -1.34 -7.97 0.04
N ASP A 40 -1.42 -9.23 -0.39
CA ASP A 40 -0.76 -9.71 -1.61
C ASP A 40 -1.30 -8.97 -2.85
N ASP A 41 -2.63 -8.88 -2.98
CA ASP A 41 -3.28 -8.15 -4.07
C ASP A 41 -2.88 -6.67 -4.07
N ILE A 42 -2.83 -6.04 -2.89
CA ILE A 42 -2.37 -4.64 -2.73
C ILE A 42 -0.90 -4.50 -3.15
N ALA A 43 -0.04 -5.43 -2.76
CA ALA A 43 1.37 -5.41 -3.12
C ALA A 43 1.55 -5.52 -4.64
N ASP A 44 0.85 -6.46 -5.28
CA ASP A 44 0.90 -6.68 -6.72
C ASP A 44 0.37 -5.46 -7.48
N ALA A 45 -0.79 -4.92 -7.10
CA ALA A 45 -1.35 -3.72 -7.70
C ALA A 45 -0.42 -2.50 -7.52
N SER A 46 0.20 -2.37 -6.34
CA SER A 46 1.15 -1.29 -6.06
C SER A 46 2.41 -1.39 -6.93
N ASN A 47 2.93 -2.60 -7.13
CA ASN A 47 4.08 -2.86 -8.00
C ASN A 47 3.74 -2.60 -9.47
N ALA A 48 2.58 -3.06 -9.94
CA ALA A 48 2.10 -2.80 -11.29
C ALA A 48 2.00 -1.29 -11.55
N TYR A 49 1.36 -0.55 -10.63
CA TYR A 49 1.28 0.91 -10.70
C TYR A 49 2.66 1.57 -10.67
N PHE A 50 3.59 1.07 -9.85
CA PHE A 50 4.95 1.61 -9.80
C PHE A 50 5.67 1.48 -11.14
N VAL A 51 5.54 0.32 -11.80
CA VAL A 51 6.13 0.05 -13.12
C VAL A 51 5.45 0.88 -14.20
N GLU A 52 4.11 0.96 -14.20
CA GLU A 52 3.35 1.79 -15.16
C GLU A 52 3.75 3.26 -15.07
N LYS A 53 4.01 3.76 -13.85
CA LYS A 53 4.39 5.15 -13.59
C LYS A 53 5.89 5.40 -13.56
N ILE A 54 6.71 4.51 -14.12
CA ILE A 54 8.17 4.62 -14.04
C ILE A 54 8.69 5.87 -14.76
N ASP A 55 8.16 6.17 -15.95
CA ASP A 55 8.63 7.29 -16.79
C ASP A 55 8.29 8.64 -16.15
N GLU A 56 7.05 8.79 -15.66
CA GLU A 56 6.62 9.99 -14.91
C GLU A 56 7.52 10.24 -13.69
N ARG A 57 7.95 9.17 -13.00
CA ARG A 57 8.87 9.27 -11.86
C ARG A 57 10.29 9.66 -12.29
N VAL A 58 10.78 9.13 -13.41
CA VAL A 58 12.09 9.52 -13.98
C VAL A 58 12.08 11.00 -14.32
N GLU A 59 11.05 11.49 -15.01
CA GLU A 59 10.90 12.91 -15.33
C GLU A 59 10.78 13.77 -14.07
N GLY A 60 9.99 13.34 -13.09
CA GLY A 60 9.86 14.01 -11.81
C GLY A 60 11.20 14.12 -11.05
N GLN A 61 12.04 13.10 -11.10
CA GLN A 61 13.39 13.15 -10.53
C GLN A 61 14.34 14.03 -11.35
N ASN A 62 14.28 13.96 -12.69
CA ASN A 62 15.10 14.79 -13.57
C ASN A 62 14.81 16.28 -13.35
N ASN A 63 13.54 16.67 -13.29
CA ASN A 63 13.12 18.06 -13.03
C ASN A 63 13.61 18.57 -11.67
N LYS A 64 13.56 17.74 -10.63
CA LYS A 64 14.13 18.08 -9.31
C LYS A 64 15.63 18.32 -9.39
N GLN A 65 16.36 17.50 -10.15
CA GLN A 65 17.80 17.65 -10.33
C GLN A 65 18.17 18.91 -11.11
N VAL A 66 17.42 19.25 -12.17
CA VAL A 66 17.58 20.52 -12.88
C VAL A 66 17.41 21.70 -11.93
N ALA A 67 16.32 21.72 -11.14
CA ALA A 67 16.08 22.76 -10.15
C ALA A 67 17.19 22.83 -9.09
N CYS A 68 17.72 21.68 -8.65
CA CYS A 68 18.86 21.62 -7.73
C CYS A 68 20.13 22.21 -8.35
N THR A 69 20.40 21.92 -9.63
CA THR A 69 21.59 22.40 -10.35
C THR A 69 21.55 23.92 -10.51
N LEU A 70 20.37 24.49 -10.79
CA LEU A 70 20.16 25.94 -10.86
C LEU A 70 20.46 26.65 -9.52
N LYS A 71 20.10 26.02 -8.39
CA LYS A 71 20.33 26.58 -7.04
C LYS A 71 21.74 26.31 -6.52
N ARG A 72 22.35 25.19 -6.93
CA ARG A 72 23.64 24.69 -6.42
C ARG A 72 24.48 24.22 -7.62
N PRO A 73 25.33 25.08 -8.20
CA PRO A 73 26.13 24.75 -9.38
C PRO A 73 27.12 23.59 -9.17
N THR A 74 27.48 23.29 -7.92
CA THR A 74 28.35 22.15 -7.56
C THR A 74 27.62 20.81 -7.52
N PHE A 75 26.29 20.81 -7.65
CA PHE A 75 25.49 19.60 -7.70
C PHE A 75 25.74 18.85 -9.00
N LYS A 76 25.97 17.53 -8.90
CA LYS A 76 26.17 16.65 -10.05
C LYS A 76 24.88 15.88 -10.33
N PRO A 77 24.12 16.24 -11.38
CA PRO A 77 22.93 15.48 -11.76
C PRO A 77 23.32 14.09 -12.27
N LYS A 78 22.43 13.13 -12.04
CA LYS A 78 22.46 11.79 -12.61
C LYS A 78 21.81 11.79 -13.98
N GLU A 79 22.28 10.90 -14.84
CA GLU A 79 21.66 10.65 -16.14
C GLU A 79 20.28 9.99 -15.98
N ARG A 80 19.39 10.22 -16.94
CA ARG A 80 18.03 9.65 -16.93
C ARG A 80 18.04 8.13 -16.84
N GLU A 81 18.98 7.48 -17.51
CA GLU A 81 19.15 6.03 -17.48
C GLU A 81 19.56 5.51 -16.10
N GLN A 82 20.40 6.27 -15.38
CA GLN A 82 20.80 5.92 -14.01
C GLN A 82 19.61 6.05 -13.05
N ILE A 83 18.79 7.09 -13.22
CA ILE A 83 17.54 7.26 -12.47
C ILE A 83 16.59 6.09 -12.74
N LEU A 84 16.42 5.71 -14.00
CA LEU A 84 15.57 4.58 -14.40
C LEU A 84 16.06 3.26 -13.79
N PHE A 85 17.37 3.00 -13.88
CA PHE A 85 17.99 1.81 -13.30
C PHE A 85 17.75 1.74 -11.78
N GLU A 86 17.97 2.85 -11.07
CA GLU A 86 17.73 2.94 -9.64
C GLU A 86 16.26 2.77 -9.27
N LEU A 87 15.32 3.24 -10.10
CA LEU A 87 13.89 3.09 -9.84
C LEU A 87 13.43 1.64 -10.11
N ARG A 88 13.92 1.01 -11.18
CA ARG A 88 13.60 -0.41 -11.48
C ARG A 88 14.14 -1.36 -10.41
N GLY A 89 15.28 -1.04 -9.79
CA GLY A 89 15.85 -1.81 -8.67
C GLY A 89 15.07 -1.72 -7.35
N ARG A 90 14.04 -0.87 -7.24
CA ARG A 90 13.28 -0.62 -5.99
C ARG A 90 11.93 -1.34 -5.91
N THR A 91 11.70 -2.34 -6.74
CA THR A 91 10.45 -3.13 -6.72
C THR A 91 10.19 -3.67 -5.30
N ILE A 92 8.97 -3.49 -4.78
CA ILE A 92 8.60 -3.75 -3.38
C ILE A 92 8.56 -5.27 -3.06
N LEU A 93 8.63 -6.12 -4.09
CA LEU A 93 8.43 -7.58 -4.05
C LEU A 93 9.39 -8.41 -3.18
N LEU A 94 10.45 -7.85 -2.58
CA LEU A 94 11.37 -8.62 -1.73
C LEU A 94 11.09 -8.53 -0.22
N ALA A 95 10.11 -7.73 0.24
CA ALA A 95 9.91 -7.52 1.68
C ALA A 95 8.82 -8.41 2.33
N VAL A 96 7.84 -8.89 1.58
CA VAL A 96 6.69 -9.61 2.18
C VAL A 96 6.95 -11.11 2.31
N THR A 97 7.70 -11.72 1.39
CA THR A 97 8.00 -13.17 1.44
C THR A 97 9.02 -13.55 2.50
N CYS A 98 9.85 -12.62 2.98
CA CYS A 98 10.84 -12.88 4.04
C CYS A 98 10.33 -12.60 5.46
N ALA A 99 9.19 -11.91 5.62
CA ALA A 99 8.67 -11.54 6.94
C ALA A 99 7.80 -12.62 7.60
N TYR A 100 7.48 -13.69 6.86
CA TYR A 100 6.57 -14.76 7.29
C TYR A 100 7.14 -16.18 7.11
N SER A 101 8.47 -16.32 6.94
CA SER A 101 9.18 -17.61 6.94
C SER A 101 10.04 -17.78 8.19
#